data_AF-A0A351CE80-F1
#
_entry.id   AF-A0A351CE80-F1
#
_cell.length_a   1.000
_cell.length_b   1.000
_cell.length_c   1.000
_cell.angle_alpha   90.00
_cell.angle_beta   90.00
_cell.angle_gamma   90.00
#
_symmetry.space_group_name_H-M   'P 1'
#
loop_
_entity.id
_entity.type
_entity.pdbx_description
1 polymer ?
#
loop_
_entity_poly.entity_id
_entity_poly.type
_entity_poly.pdbx_seq_one_letter_code
_entity_poly.pdbx_strand_id
1 'polypeptide(L)'
;MKRLLFFIPILLTACVNIPENILPVTGFDIDRYLGTWYEIARLDHSFERGLERVTAQYSLRDDGGIKVVNKGLDPKKDRWKEVIGKAYFAGDSNLGSLKVSF
;
A
#
# COMPACT_ATOMS: atom_id res chain seq x y z
N MET A 1 26.03 40.22 -24.93
CA MET A 1 26.12 39.62 -23.58
C MET A 1 24.94 38.66 -23.39
N LYS A 2 25.08 37.39 -23.74
CA LYS A 2 24.02 36.38 -23.59
C LYS A 2 24.13 35.78 -22.19
N ARG A 3 23.24 36.15 -21.27
CA ARG A 3 23.16 35.56 -19.93
C ARG A 3 22.55 34.16 -20.07
N LEU A 4 23.40 33.14 -19.94
CA LEU A 4 22.97 31.74 -19.91
C LEU A 4 22.37 31.48 -18.52
N LEU A 5 21.04 31.43 -18.43
CA LEU A 5 20.32 31.03 -17.22
C LEU A 5 20.52 29.51 -17.02
N PHE A 6 21.44 29.14 -16.13
CA PHE A 6 21.58 27.78 -15.65
C PHE A 6 20.36 27.43 -14.79
N PHE A 7 19.44 26.63 -15.34
CA PHE A 7 18.37 25.99 -14.59
C PHE A 7 19.00 24.85 -13.76
N ILE A 8 19.25 25.10 -12.47
CA ILE A 8 19.65 24.05 -11.53
C ILE A 8 18.40 23.24 -11.18
N PRO A 9 18.36 21.92 -11.45
CA PRO A 9 17.25 21.10 -11.01
C PRO A 9 17.38 20.92 -9.49
N ILE A 10 16.43 21.48 -8.75
CA ILE A 10 16.31 21.23 -7.31
C ILE A 10 15.93 19.77 -7.14
N LEU A 11 16.91 18.95 -6.72
CA LEU A 11 16.68 17.58 -6.27
C LEU A 11 15.86 17.63 -4.98
N LEU A 12 14.55 17.46 -5.08
CA LEU A 12 13.68 17.28 -3.93
C LEU A 12 13.90 15.87 -3.36
N THR A 13 14.73 15.76 -2.33
CA THR A 13 14.86 14.54 -1.53
C THR A 13 13.75 14.52 -0.48
N ALA A 14 12.65 13.81 -0.77
CA ALA A 14 11.63 13.53 0.23
C ALA A 14 12.02 12.23 0.97
N CYS A 15 12.57 12.36 2.18
CA CYS A 15 12.73 11.22 3.09
C CYS A 15 11.40 10.98 3.82
N VAL A 16 10.78 9.83 3.58
CA VAL A 16 9.67 9.34 4.40
C VAL A 16 10.27 8.61 5.60
N ASN A 17 10.05 9.15 6.81
CA ASN A 17 10.43 8.46 8.04
C ASN A 17 9.19 7.86 8.71
N ILE A 18 9.33 6.66 9.24
CA ILE A 18 8.30 6.02 10.07
C ILE A 18 8.23 6.82 11.39
N PRO A 19 7.03 7.18 11.88
CA PRO A 19 6.89 7.88 13.16
C PRO A 19 7.56 7.11 14.30
N GLU A 20 8.08 7.86 15.28
CA GLU A 20 8.63 7.26 16.49
C GLU A 20 7.60 6.33 17.17
N ASN A 21 8.07 5.18 17.67
CA ASN A 21 7.28 4.15 18.33
C ASN A 21 6.33 3.32 17.43
N ILE A 22 6.45 3.38 16.10
CA ILE A 22 5.84 2.38 15.22
C ILE A 22 6.88 1.32 14.87
N LEU A 23 6.76 0.14 15.48
CA LEU A 23 7.66 -0.98 15.27
C LEU A 23 6.97 -2.05 14.38
N PRO A 24 7.62 -2.51 13.29
CA PRO A 24 7.08 -3.59 12.49
C PRO A 24 7.12 -4.91 13.26
N VAL A 25 6.20 -5.82 12.91
CA VAL A 25 6.22 -7.20 13.43
C VAL A 25 7.51 -7.89 12.99
N THR A 26 8.24 -8.50 13.92
CA THR A 26 9.41 -9.34 13.65
C THR A 26 9.00 -10.80 13.53
N GLY A 27 9.79 -11.63 12.83
CA GLY A 27 9.39 -13.02 12.59
C GLY A 27 8.25 -13.13 11.58
N PHE A 28 8.14 -12.16 10.67
CA PHE A 28 7.03 -12.07 9.73
C PHE A 28 7.12 -13.20 8.68
N ASP A 29 6.08 -14.02 8.65
CA ASP A 29 5.94 -15.13 7.72
C ASP A 29 4.88 -14.77 6.68
N ILE A 30 5.34 -14.48 5.46
CA ILE A 30 4.45 -14.05 4.37
C ILE A 30 3.44 -15.12 4.01
N ASP A 31 3.83 -16.40 4.04
CA ASP A 31 2.97 -17.50 3.59
C ASP A 31 1.73 -17.64 4.50
N ARG A 32 1.89 -17.33 5.79
CA ARG A 32 0.79 -17.28 6.75
C ARG A 32 -0.07 -16.02 6.64
N TYR A 33 0.45 -14.96 6.03
CA TYR A 33 -0.24 -13.69 5.85
C TYR A 33 -1.08 -13.65 4.56
N LEU A 34 -0.74 -14.47 3.56
CA LEU A 34 -1.52 -14.63 2.34
C LEU A 34 -2.96 -15.03 2.64
N GLY A 35 -3.87 -14.71 1.72
CA GLY A 35 -5.29 -14.99 1.89
C GLY A 35 -6.15 -13.73 1.94
N THR A 36 -7.41 -13.92 2.33
CA THR A 36 -8.41 -12.85 2.44
C THR A 36 -8.44 -12.31 3.86
N TRP A 37 -8.33 -11.00 3.99
CA TRP A 37 -8.57 -10.26 5.21
C TRP A 37 -9.85 -9.45 5.08
N TYR A 38 -10.65 -9.44 6.14
CA TYR A 38 -11.85 -8.62 6.24
C TYR A 38 -11.53 -7.35 7.00
N GLU A 39 -11.88 -6.20 6.42
CA GLU A 39 -11.70 -4.93 7.09
C GLU A 39 -12.76 -4.77 8.19
N ILE A 40 -12.31 -4.73 9.45
CA ILE A 40 -13.19 -4.57 10.61
C ILE A 40 -13.41 -3.09 10.93
N ALA A 41 -12.37 -2.27 10.78
CA ALA A 41 -12.40 -0.82 10.99
C ALA A 41 -11.26 -0.16 10.20
N ARG A 42 -11.44 1.13 9.86
CA ARG A 42 -10.44 1.95 9.16
C ARG A 42 -10.55 3.41 9.56
N LEU A 43 -9.51 4.18 9.29
CA LEU A 43 -9.59 5.64 9.23
C LEU A 43 -10.24 6.04 7.90
N ASP A 44 -11.07 7.08 7.92
CA ASP A 44 -11.79 7.50 6.71
C ASP A 44 -10.82 8.08 5.67
N HIS A 45 -10.80 7.46 4.50
CA HIS A 45 -9.99 7.89 3.37
C HIS A 45 -10.83 7.91 2.08
N SER A 46 -10.57 8.88 1.21
CA SER A 46 -11.49 9.27 0.14
C SER A 46 -11.76 8.16 -0.88
N PHE A 47 -10.79 7.26 -1.12
CA PHE A 47 -10.91 6.17 -2.10
C PHE A 47 -11.82 5.02 -1.62
N GLU A 48 -11.99 4.89 -0.30
CA GLU A 48 -12.76 3.81 0.33
C GLU A 48 -14.08 4.28 0.92
N ARG A 49 -14.30 5.61 0.95
CA ARG A 49 -15.46 6.24 1.57
C ARG A 49 -16.78 5.68 1.05
N GLY A 50 -17.59 5.18 1.98
CA GLY A 50 -18.91 4.63 1.71
C GLY A 50 -18.91 3.21 1.14
N LEU A 51 -17.76 2.53 1.06
CA LEU A 51 -17.72 1.10 0.73
C LEU A 51 -17.96 0.23 1.97
N GLU A 52 -18.74 -0.83 1.79
CA GLU A 52 -19.04 -1.86 2.80
C GLU A 52 -18.46 -3.21 2.40
N ARG A 53 -18.42 -4.16 3.34
CA ARG A 53 -17.96 -5.56 3.09
C ARG A 53 -16.57 -5.59 2.44
N VAL A 54 -15.69 -4.71 2.91
CA VAL A 54 -14.37 -4.49 2.33
C VAL A 54 -13.45 -5.65 2.68
N THR A 55 -12.70 -6.11 1.69
CA THR A 55 -11.71 -7.19 1.81
C THR A 55 -10.41 -6.78 1.16
N ALA A 56 -9.30 -7.30 1.70
CA ALA A 56 -7.99 -7.25 1.10
C ALA A 56 -7.50 -8.69 0.86
N GLN A 57 -7.22 -9.03 -0.40
CA GLN A 57 -6.66 -10.34 -0.76
C GLN A 57 -5.18 -10.19 -1.11
N TYR A 58 -4.34 -10.97 -0.44
CA TYR A 58 -2.90 -11.04 -0.68
C TYR A 58 -2.54 -12.35 -1.37
N SER A 59 -1.69 -12.27 -2.39
CA SER A 59 -1.15 -13.42 -3.13
C SER A 59 0.27 -13.13 -3.61
N LEU A 60 1.11 -14.16 -3.69
CA LEU A 60 2.47 -14.02 -4.22
C LEU A 60 2.46 -13.69 -5.71
N ARG A 61 3.51 -13.02 -6.15
CA ARG A 61 3.82 -12.74 -7.55
C ARG A 61 5.13 -13.41 -7.92
N ASP A 62 5.30 -13.70 -9.21
CA ASP A 62 6.52 -14.33 -9.74
C ASP A 62 7.77 -13.45 -9.57
N ASP A 63 7.59 -12.13 -9.41
CA ASP A 63 8.66 -11.17 -9.19
C ASP A 63 9.07 -11.03 -7.71
N GLY A 64 8.57 -11.91 -6.84
CA GLY A 64 8.81 -11.88 -5.40
C GLY A 64 8.02 -10.79 -4.65
N GLY A 65 7.17 -10.03 -5.34
CA GLY A 65 6.23 -9.10 -4.72
C GLY A 65 4.93 -9.78 -4.26
N ILE A 66 4.04 -8.97 -3.69
CA ILE A 66 2.71 -9.39 -3.27
C ILE A 66 1.69 -8.63 -4.12
N LYS A 67 0.74 -9.34 -4.74
CA LYS A 67 -0.44 -8.74 -5.36
C LYS A 67 -1.46 -8.46 -4.25
N VAL A 68 -1.94 -7.23 -4.20
CA VAL A 68 -2.96 -6.75 -3.25
C VAL A 68 -4.23 -6.48 -4.03
N VAL A 69 -5.35 -7.09 -3.65
CA VAL A 69 -6.65 -6.78 -4.25
C VAL A 69 -7.58 -6.30 -3.16
N ASN A 70 -7.89 -5.01 -3.18
CA ASN A 70 -8.87 -4.41 -2.26
C ASN A 70 -10.21 -4.32 -2.98
N LYS A 71 -11.26 -4.87 -2.35
CA LYS A 71 -12.60 -4.94 -2.94
C LYS A 71 -13.66 -4.59 -1.90
N GLY A 72 -14.63 -3.76 -2.28
CA GLY A 72 -15.75 -3.36 -1.43
C GLY A 72 -17.03 -3.10 -2.22
N LEU A 73 -18.18 -3.21 -1.56
CA LEU A 73 -19.51 -2.96 -2.13
C LEU A 73 -19.88 -1.48 -1.97
N ASP A 74 -20.27 -0.80 -3.05
CA ASP A 74 -20.92 0.50 -3.01
C ASP A 74 -22.44 0.27 -2.86
N PRO A 75 -23.03 0.45 -1.66
CA PRO A 75 -24.43 0.13 -1.40
C PRO A 75 -25.39 1.07 -2.14
N LYS A 76 -24.95 2.26 -2.57
CA LYS A 76 -25.79 3.21 -3.30
C LYS A 76 -25.97 2.82 -4.77
N LYS A 77 -24.97 2.15 -5.32
CA LYS A 77 -24.94 1.71 -6.73
C LYS A 77 -25.18 0.22 -6.89
N ASP A 78 -25.21 -0.53 -5.78
CA ASP A 78 -25.22 -1.98 -5.71
C ASP A 78 -24.15 -2.61 -6.61
N ARG A 79 -22.92 -2.11 -6.48
CA ARG A 79 -21.78 -2.54 -7.32
C ARG A 79 -20.53 -2.73 -6.51
N TRP A 80 -19.81 -3.79 -6.82
CA TRP A 80 -18.46 -3.99 -6.30
C TRP A 80 -17.49 -3.03 -6.98
N LYS A 81 -16.63 -2.40 -6.18
CA LYS A 81 -15.44 -1.69 -6.62
C LYS A 81 -14.22 -2.49 -6.20
N GLU A 82 -13.21 -2.50 -7.06
CA GLU A 82 -11.95 -3.19 -6.83
C GLU A 82 -10.79 -2.30 -7.27
N VAL A 83 -9.69 -2.38 -6.54
CA VAL A 83 -8.39 -1.83 -6.93
C VAL A 83 -7.32 -2.89 -6.73
N ILE A 84 -6.43 -3.00 -7.71
CA ILE A 84 -5.33 -3.97 -7.71
C ILE A 84 -4.03 -3.21 -7.53
N GLY A 85 -3.33 -3.52 -6.46
CA GLY A 85 -2.02 -3.00 -6.15
C GLY A 85 -0.94 -4.07 -6.13
N LYS A 86 0.28 -3.60 -5.92
CA LYS A 86 1.47 -4.41 -5.65
C LYS A 86 2.17 -3.91 -4.41
N ALA A 87 2.68 -4.84 -3.61
CA ALA A 87 3.49 -4.55 -2.45
C ALA A 87 4.85 -5.24 -2.56
N TYR A 88 5.88 -4.58 -2.02
CA TYR A 88 7.21 -5.15 -1.86
C TYR A 88 7.70 -4.86 -0.44
N PHE A 89 8.52 -5.75 0.11
CA PHE A 89 9.20 -5.47 1.38
C PHE A 89 10.05 -4.21 1.25
N ALA A 90 9.98 -3.35 2.27
CA ALA A 90 10.75 -2.11 2.33
C ALA A 90 12.19 -2.35 2.82
N GLY A 91 12.48 -3.55 3.32
CA GLY A 91 13.78 -3.99 3.81
C GLY A 91 13.81 -5.51 3.96
N ASP A 92 14.23 -5.99 5.13
CA ASP A 92 14.25 -7.42 5.48
C ASP A 92 12.83 -8.03 5.39
N SER A 93 12.71 -9.20 4.74
CA SER A 93 11.45 -9.94 4.59
C SER A 93 10.93 -10.54 5.89
N ASN A 94 11.78 -10.66 6.91
CA ASN A 94 11.38 -11.10 8.25
C ASN A 94 10.68 -9.99 9.06
N LEU A 95 10.58 -8.78 8.50
CA LEU A 95 9.84 -7.66 9.08
C LEU A 95 8.54 -7.44 8.32
N GLY A 96 7.44 -7.25 9.05
CA GLY A 96 6.14 -6.85 8.52
C GLY A 96 6.11 -5.39 8.06
N SER A 97 7.06 -5.00 7.20
CA SER A 97 7.24 -3.63 6.67
C SER A 97 7.29 -3.67 5.15
N LEU A 98 6.25 -3.12 4.53
CA LEU A 98 6.07 -3.15 3.08
C LEU A 98 5.72 -1.75 2.56
N LYS A 99 6.02 -1.53 1.27
CA LYS A 99 5.52 -0.39 0.49
C LYS A 99 4.48 -0.89 -0.49
N VAL A 100 3.33 -0.22 -0.55
CA VAL A 100 2.19 -0.58 -1.41
C VAL A 100 1.97 0.52 -2.45
N SER A 101 1.63 0.13 -3.67
CA SER A 101 1.21 1.04 -4.75
C SER A 101 -0.01 0.46 -5.47
N PHE A 102 -0.98 1.30 -5.82
CA PHE A 102 -2.23 0.98 -6.49
C PHE A 102 -2.31 1.67 -7.86
#